data_AF-A0AAE1P4R5-F1
#
_entry.id   AF-A0AAE1P4R5-F1
#
_cell.length_a   1.000
_cell.length_b   1.000
_cell.length_c   1.000
_cell.angle_alpha   90.00
_cell.angle_beta   90.00
_cell.angle_gamma   90.00
#
_symmetry.space_group_name_H-M   'P 1'
#
loop_
_entity.id
_entity.type
_entity.pdbx_description
1 polymer ?
#
loop_
_entity_poly.entity_id
_entity_poly.type
_entity_poly.pdbx_seq_one_letter_code
_entity_poly.pdbx_strand_id
1 'polypeptide(L)'
;MHTHICHHSTLCSDDARCYASAVYLLVCMMSSSNVDRVDSPAPVVTQPETEGDIRSAEPQWKRTGDVSQWAKNVAKERRDSGLEYISVKKKVVVPAKVVGPALPCSKKCYDRVGVDIVNNIFDEYWKMASHNTQSSYIAKHTLSKEVNRRYSGPNSKRNVTYEYFVTVNKKDIVVCKTCFCNIHAISKKRVENVLSKVGSTGVAPVDQRGASASVNKTHDDVLQIVQDHVRSLPTCSSHYSKVKSRPRVYLPPGYSHRKCYDLYKHQCEEKNLGPDKIVSFNMYSKTMRKFNIGPSPPMLDTCSPCDQLK
;
A
#
# COMPACT_ATOMS: atom_id res chain seq x y z
N MET A 1 -44.71 32.55 -31.63
CA MET A 1 -44.67 32.73 -33.09
C MET A 1 -43.42 33.53 -33.43
N HIS A 2 -42.50 32.99 -34.24
CA HIS A 2 -41.59 33.72 -35.15
C HIS A 2 -40.82 32.71 -36.03
N THR A 3 -41.03 32.81 -37.34
CA THR A 3 -40.20 32.41 -38.50
C THR A 3 -39.03 31.41 -38.37
N HIS A 4 -39.08 30.35 -39.20
CA HIS A 4 -37.91 29.70 -39.82
C HIS A 4 -37.11 30.67 -40.70
N ILE A 5 -35.79 30.47 -40.82
CA ILE A 5 -35.01 30.42 -42.09
C ILE A 5 -33.85 29.40 -41.90
N CYS A 6 -33.44 28.72 -42.98
CA CYS A 6 -32.24 27.85 -43.03
C CYS A 6 -31.31 28.31 -44.19
N HIS A 7 -30.02 27.93 -44.17
CA HIS A 7 -29.21 27.35 -45.27
C HIS A 7 -27.68 27.62 -45.16
N HIS A 8 -26.88 26.56 -45.40
CA HIS A 8 -25.57 26.53 -46.11
C HIS A 8 -24.31 27.23 -45.53
N SER A 9 -23.05 26.84 -45.85
CA SER A 9 -22.49 25.53 -46.31
C SER A 9 -20.94 25.50 -46.39
N THR A 10 -20.35 24.33 -46.10
CA THR A 10 -19.15 23.68 -46.73
C THR A 10 -17.70 24.27 -46.65
N LEU A 11 -16.72 23.34 -46.84
CA LEU A 11 -15.25 23.47 -47.07
C LEU A 11 -14.38 23.69 -45.80
N CYS A 12 -13.35 22.87 -45.48
CA CYS A 12 -12.05 22.51 -46.14
C CYS A 12 -10.96 23.61 -46.01
N SER A 13 -9.65 23.32 -45.87
CA SER A 13 -8.91 22.09 -45.49
C SER A 13 -7.45 22.43 -45.14
N ASP A 14 -6.80 21.55 -44.34
CA ASP A 14 -5.39 21.10 -44.28
C ASP A 14 -4.16 21.97 -44.67
N ASP A 15 -3.08 21.77 -43.89
CA ASP A 15 -1.62 21.81 -44.20
C ASP A 15 -0.93 22.99 -44.94
N ALA A 16 0.17 23.48 -44.33
CA ALA A 16 1.42 23.86 -45.03
C ALA A 16 2.63 23.93 -44.06
N ARG A 17 3.87 23.85 -44.60
CA ARG A 17 5.14 23.88 -43.84
C ARG A 17 6.14 24.90 -44.42
N CYS A 18 7.18 25.19 -43.63
CA CYS A 18 8.52 25.63 -44.03
C CYS A 18 8.69 26.98 -44.74
N TYR A 19 9.68 27.76 -44.27
CA TYR A 19 10.43 28.72 -45.08
C TYR A 19 11.91 28.68 -44.70
N ALA A 20 12.80 28.88 -45.67
CA ALA A 20 14.25 29.00 -45.50
C ALA A 20 14.82 29.90 -46.60
N SER A 21 15.94 30.60 -46.34
CA SER A 21 16.74 31.30 -47.36
C SER A 21 18.16 31.61 -46.87
N ALA A 22 19.11 31.72 -47.81
CA ALA A 22 20.46 32.28 -47.63
C ALA A 22 20.52 33.73 -48.21
N VAL A 23 21.62 34.43 -48.59
CA VAL A 23 22.92 34.10 -49.26
C VAL A 23 23.99 35.23 -49.03
N TYR A 24 25.26 35.01 -49.42
CA TYR A 24 26.45 35.91 -49.66
C TYR A 24 27.59 35.89 -48.59
N LEU A 25 28.91 35.63 -48.82
CA LEU A 25 29.90 35.65 -49.96
C LEU A 25 30.52 37.06 -50.25
N LEU A 26 31.81 37.32 -50.58
CA LEU A 26 33.14 36.62 -50.73
C LEU A 26 34.27 37.74 -50.78
N VAL A 27 35.61 37.64 -51.02
CA VAL A 27 36.66 36.68 -51.52
C VAL A 27 38.07 37.05 -50.90
N CYS A 28 39.11 36.21 -51.07
CA CYS A 28 40.60 36.44 -51.19
C CYS A 28 41.49 35.63 -50.20
N MET A 29 42.42 34.71 -50.55
CA MET A 29 43.53 34.64 -51.56
C MET A 29 44.82 35.34 -51.10
N MET A 30 46.05 34.77 -51.03
CA MET A 30 46.64 33.40 -51.23
C MET A 30 47.67 33.10 -50.05
N SER A 31 48.76 32.30 -50.01
CA SER A 31 49.68 31.59 -50.96
C SER A 31 50.53 30.48 -50.27
N SER A 32 51.22 29.64 -51.08
CA SER A 32 52.53 28.92 -50.93
C SER A 32 53.11 28.45 -49.56
N SER A 33 53.77 27.28 -49.41
CA SER A 33 54.06 26.15 -50.33
C SER A 33 54.74 24.94 -49.62
N ASN A 34 54.73 23.76 -50.26
CA ASN A 34 55.36 22.46 -49.93
C ASN A 34 54.71 21.63 -48.79
N VAL A 35 54.43 20.30 -48.91
CA VAL A 35 55.15 19.12 -49.48
C VAL A 35 56.22 18.61 -48.48
N ASP A 36 56.24 17.34 -48.02
CA ASP A 36 55.78 16.07 -48.63
C ASP A 36 55.39 14.96 -47.59
N ARG A 37 54.97 13.80 -48.12
CA ARG A 37 54.97 12.41 -47.57
C ARG A 37 53.90 11.95 -46.58
N VAL A 38 53.49 10.70 -46.85
CA VAL A 38 52.70 9.78 -46.03
C VAL A 38 53.66 8.81 -45.35
N ASP A 39 53.36 8.37 -44.12
CA ASP A 39 53.93 7.13 -43.59
C ASP A 39 52.91 6.37 -42.72
N SER A 40 53.04 5.05 -42.64
CA SER A 40 52.04 4.18 -41.98
C SER A 40 52.40 3.89 -40.52
N PRO A 41 51.45 3.95 -39.57
CA PRO A 41 51.73 3.57 -38.18
C PRO A 41 51.98 2.06 -38.07
N ALA A 42 53.10 1.69 -37.45
CA ALA A 42 53.45 0.31 -37.10
C ALA A 42 52.41 -0.31 -36.12
N PRO A 43 52.25 -1.65 -36.10
CA PRO A 43 51.25 -2.29 -35.26
C PRO A 43 51.53 -2.09 -33.77
N VAL A 44 50.61 -1.41 -33.07
CA VAL A 44 50.65 -1.25 -31.63
C VAL A 44 50.39 -2.60 -30.96
N VAL A 45 51.41 -3.14 -30.29
CA VAL A 45 51.30 -4.34 -29.47
C VAL A 45 50.29 -4.09 -28.35
N THR A 46 49.10 -4.66 -28.49
CA THR A 46 48.04 -4.53 -27.49
C THR A 46 48.34 -5.54 -26.37
N GLN A 47 48.63 -5.03 -25.17
CA GLN A 47 48.79 -5.88 -23.98
C GLN A 47 47.43 -6.48 -23.56
N PRO A 48 47.40 -7.68 -22.94
CA PRO A 48 46.17 -8.40 -22.67
C PRO A 48 45.22 -7.65 -21.74
N GLU A 49 43.92 -7.72 -22.06
CA GLU A 49 42.86 -7.06 -21.31
C GLU A 49 42.76 -7.60 -19.88
N THR A 50 42.88 -6.71 -18.88
CA THR A 50 42.75 -7.07 -17.47
C THR A 50 41.30 -7.30 -17.07
N GLU A 51 41.06 -8.42 -16.39
CA GLU A 51 39.92 -8.83 -15.56
C GLU A 51 38.68 -7.89 -15.52
N GLY A 52 37.53 -8.44 -15.95
CA GLY A 52 36.36 -7.65 -16.36
C GLY A 52 35.70 -6.74 -15.30
N ASP A 53 35.25 -5.58 -15.78
CA ASP A 53 34.46 -4.54 -15.07
C ASP A 53 33.29 -5.13 -14.25
N ILE A 54 33.52 -5.31 -12.94
CA ILE A 54 32.47 -5.61 -11.98
C ILE A 54 31.66 -4.32 -11.74
N ARG A 55 30.67 -4.10 -12.62
CA ARG A 55 29.69 -3.03 -12.47
C ARG A 55 28.95 -3.12 -11.14
N SER A 56 29.43 -2.30 -10.22
CA SER A 56 28.89 -2.13 -8.87
C SER A 56 27.43 -1.71 -8.97
N ALA A 57 26.54 -2.51 -8.37
CA ALA A 57 25.10 -2.36 -8.52
C ALA A 57 24.43 -2.33 -7.15
N GLU A 58 23.85 -1.18 -6.79
CA GLU A 58 23.28 -0.97 -5.44
C GLU A 58 22.20 -1.99 -5.07
N PRO A 59 22.25 -2.56 -3.84
CA PRO A 59 21.19 -3.39 -3.30
C PRO A 59 19.83 -2.70 -3.23
N GLN A 60 18.94 -3.07 -4.15
CA GLN A 60 17.53 -2.65 -4.15
C GLN A 60 16.68 -3.51 -3.22
N TRP A 61 15.59 -2.95 -2.66
CA TRP A 61 14.62 -3.76 -1.91
C TRP A 61 13.91 -4.79 -2.80
N LYS A 62 13.61 -5.96 -2.23
CA LYS A 62 12.70 -6.95 -2.83
C LYS A 62 11.31 -6.34 -2.99
N ARG A 63 10.59 -6.78 -4.03
CA ARG A 63 9.17 -6.47 -4.21
C ARG A 63 8.38 -7.04 -3.03
N THR A 64 7.73 -6.18 -2.24
CA THR A 64 6.64 -6.59 -1.36
C THR A 64 5.42 -6.95 -2.21
N GLY A 65 4.75 -8.06 -1.90
CA GLY A 65 3.45 -8.37 -2.48
C GLY A 65 2.41 -7.35 -2.01
N ASP A 66 1.41 -7.06 -2.85
CA ASP A 66 0.37 -6.08 -2.56
C ASP A 66 -0.31 -6.35 -1.20
N VAL A 67 -0.35 -5.31 -0.37
CA VAL A 67 -0.92 -5.32 0.97
C VAL A 67 -2.43 -5.52 0.93
N SER A 68 -3.13 -5.08 -0.13
CA SER A 68 -4.58 -5.31 -0.28
C SER A 68 -4.89 -6.82 -0.33
N GLN A 69 -4.11 -7.56 -1.12
CA GLN A 69 -4.28 -8.99 -1.39
C GLN A 69 -3.85 -9.91 -0.24
N TRP A 70 -3.33 -9.37 0.86
CA TRP A 70 -3.05 -10.18 2.05
C TRP A 70 -4.36 -10.74 2.61
N ALA A 71 -4.47 -12.05 2.80
CA ALA A 71 -5.71 -12.72 3.21
C ALA A 71 -6.36 -12.13 4.48
N LYS A 72 -5.58 -11.52 5.40
CA LYS A 72 -6.10 -10.79 6.57
C LYS A 72 -6.84 -9.50 6.21
N ASN A 73 -6.40 -8.80 5.17
CA ASN A 73 -6.93 -7.53 4.72
C ASN A 73 -8.17 -7.76 3.84
N VAL A 74 -8.10 -8.65 2.85
CA VAL A 74 -9.28 -9.11 2.08
C VAL A 74 -10.39 -9.63 3.01
N ALA A 75 -10.05 -10.45 4.00
CA ALA A 75 -11.03 -10.94 4.98
C ALA A 75 -11.47 -9.89 6.01
N LYS A 76 -10.81 -8.73 6.11
CA LYS A 76 -11.29 -7.56 6.88
C LYS A 76 -12.26 -6.75 6.03
N GLU A 77 -11.83 -6.34 4.85
CA GLU A 77 -12.61 -5.58 3.87
C GLU A 77 -13.97 -6.23 3.60
N ARG A 78 -14.00 -7.52 3.25
CA ARG A 78 -15.26 -8.25 3.06
C ARG A 78 -16.15 -8.28 4.30
N ARG A 79 -15.57 -8.48 5.51
CA ARG A 79 -16.33 -8.47 6.77
C ARG A 79 -16.94 -7.11 7.07
N ASP A 80 -16.15 -6.05 6.92
CA ASP A 80 -16.57 -4.68 7.19
C ASP A 80 -17.55 -4.20 6.11
N SER A 81 -17.53 -4.81 4.91
CA SER A 81 -18.52 -4.66 3.83
C SER A 81 -19.70 -5.66 3.91
N GLY A 82 -19.79 -6.48 4.96
CA GLY A 82 -20.88 -7.44 5.15
C GLY A 82 -20.89 -8.65 4.19
N LEU A 83 -19.90 -8.81 3.32
CA LEU A 83 -19.81 -9.90 2.34
C LEU A 83 -19.29 -11.20 2.96
N GLU A 84 -19.50 -12.32 2.26
CA GLU A 84 -18.97 -13.62 2.65
C GLU A 84 -17.43 -13.64 2.66
N TYR A 85 -16.84 -14.15 3.74
CA TYR A 85 -15.38 -14.23 3.89
C TYR A 85 -14.91 -15.47 4.63
N ILE A 86 -13.71 -15.95 4.29
CA ILE A 86 -13.04 -17.03 5.01
C ILE A 86 -12.35 -16.46 6.25
N SER A 87 -12.69 -16.99 7.43
CA SER A 87 -12.10 -16.56 8.70
C SER A 87 -10.67 -17.08 8.84
N VAL A 88 -9.67 -16.20 8.64
CA VAL A 88 -8.23 -16.56 8.61
C VAL A 88 -7.76 -17.39 9.83
N LYS A 89 -8.33 -17.20 11.03
CA LYS A 89 -7.99 -18.00 12.22
C LYS A 89 -8.68 -19.37 12.25
N LYS A 90 -9.91 -19.49 11.75
CA LYS A 90 -10.71 -20.73 11.82
C LYS A 90 -10.71 -21.56 10.52
N LYS A 91 -10.30 -20.98 9.39
CA LYS A 91 -10.46 -21.51 8.02
C LYS A 91 -11.92 -21.85 7.63
N VAL A 92 -12.89 -21.27 8.33
CA VAL A 92 -14.34 -21.47 8.11
C VAL A 92 -14.92 -20.29 7.34
N VAL A 93 -15.80 -20.57 6.38
CA VAL A 93 -16.60 -19.57 5.66
C VAL A 93 -17.59 -18.91 6.63
N VAL A 94 -17.60 -17.59 6.67
CA VAL A 94 -18.60 -16.79 7.39
C VAL A 94 -19.53 -16.19 6.34
N PRO A 95 -20.83 -16.53 6.34
CA PRO A 95 -21.76 -16.13 5.29
C PRO A 95 -21.93 -14.61 5.24
N ALA A 96 -22.39 -14.13 4.09
CA ALA A 96 -22.78 -12.74 3.91
C ALA A 96 -23.86 -12.31 4.91
N LYS A 97 -23.90 -11.00 5.15
CA LYS A 97 -24.96 -10.34 5.91
C LYS A 97 -26.24 -10.35 5.10
N VAL A 98 -27.35 -10.56 5.80
CA VAL A 98 -28.71 -10.47 5.29
C VAL A 98 -29.55 -9.70 6.30
N VAL A 99 -30.53 -8.95 5.82
CA VAL A 99 -31.47 -8.21 6.66
C VAL A 99 -32.17 -9.18 7.62
N GLY A 100 -32.24 -8.82 8.90
CA GLY A 100 -32.94 -9.62 9.91
C GLY A 100 -34.46 -9.59 9.71
N PRO A 101 -35.18 -10.67 10.06
CA PRO A 101 -36.61 -10.80 9.78
C PRO A 101 -37.46 -9.71 10.46
N ALA A 102 -38.61 -9.44 9.87
CA ALA A 102 -39.65 -8.63 10.49
C ALA A 102 -40.18 -9.35 11.75
N LEU A 103 -39.80 -8.86 12.93
CA LEU A 103 -40.22 -9.44 14.21
C LEU A 103 -41.46 -8.73 14.77
N PRO A 104 -42.40 -9.48 15.40
CA PRO A 104 -43.62 -8.90 15.98
C PRO A 104 -43.26 -7.79 16.97
N CYS A 105 -43.84 -6.60 16.72
CA CYS A 105 -43.44 -5.37 17.38
C CYS A 105 -44.68 -4.55 17.73
N SER A 106 -44.89 -4.25 19.01
CA SER A 106 -45.98 -3.36 19.47
C SER A 106 -45.96 -1.99 18.78
N LYS A 107 -44.78 -1.47 18.40
CA LYS A 107 -44.62 -0.21 17.65
C LYS A 107 -44.55 -0.40 16.12
N LYS A 108 -44.91 -1.58 15.58
CA LYS A 108 -44.92 -1.91 14.13
C LYS A 108 -43.74 -1.32 13.36
N CYS A 109 -42.53 -1.51 13.88
CA CYS A 109 -41.36 -0.73 13.43
C CYS A 109 -40.90 -1.07 12.01
N TYR A 110 -41.08 -2.31 11.56
CA TYR A 110 -40.71 -2.73 10.21
C TYR A 110 -41.69 -2.14 9.18
N ASP A 111 -42.97 -2.33 9.43
CA ASP A 111 -44.10 -1.84 8.62
C ASP A 111 -44.05 -0.30 8.45
N ARG A 112 -43.67 0.43 9.51
CA ARG A 112 -43.51 1.90 9.47
C ARG A 112 -42.27 2.41 8.72
N VAL A 113 -41.32 1.55 8.39
CA VAL A 113 -40.13 1.90 7.59
C VAL A 113 -40.33 1.49 6.13
N GLY A 114 -40.96 0.34 5.87
CA GLY A 114 -41.17 -0.21 4.53
C GLY A 114 -40.01 -1.09 4.07
N VAL A 115 -40.30 -2.18 3.35
CA VAL A 115 -39.32 -3.24 3.05
C VAL A 115 -38.20 -2.73 2.13
N ASP A 116 -38.52 -2.01 1.08
CA ASP A 116 -37.54 -1.50 0.10
C ASP A 116 -36.59 -0.48 0.74
N ILE A 117 -37.12 0.33 1.65
CA ILE A 117 -36.38 1.32 2.43
C ILE A 117 -35.47 0.61 3.45
N VAL A 118 -35.92 -0.47 4.08
CA VAL A 118 -35.07 -1.32 4.95
C VAL A 118 -33.90 -1.90 4.16
N ASN A 119 -34.13 -2.39 2.94
CA ASN A 119 -33.06 -2.92 2.09
C ASN A 119 -32.05 -1.82 1.71
N ASN A 120 -32.51 -0.64 1.27
CA ASN A 120 -31.60 0.47 0.96
C ASN A 120 -30.79 0.94 2.18
N ILE A 121 -31.39 1.01 3.37
CA ILE A 121 -30.68 1.34 4.61
C ILE A 121 -29.60 0.28 4.95
N PHE A 122 -29.90 -0.99 4.72
CA PHE A 122 -28.94 -2.08 4.90
C PHE A 122 -27.77 -1.97 3.91
N ASP A 123 -28.05 -1.73 2.64
CA ASP A 123 -27.04 -1.61 1.58
C ASP A 123 -26.16 -0.37 1.80
N GLU A 124 -26.74 0.79 2.11
CA GLU A 124 -25.97 2.00 2.48
C GLU A 124 -25.07 1.76 3.70
N TYR A 125 -25.53 1.00 4.69
CA TYR A 125 -24.77 0.70 5.90
C TYR A 125 -23.55 -0.22 5.64
N TRP A 126 -23.71 -1.25 4.80
CA TRP A 126 -22.61 -2.15 4.48
C TRP A 126 -21.68 -1.59 3.39
N LYS A 127 -22.19 -0.77 2.47
CA LYS A 127 -21.41 0.02 1.48
C LYS A 127 -20.39 0.98 2.11
N MET A 128 -20.55 1.36 3.39
CA MET A 128 -19.52 2.10 4.13
C MET A 128 -18.19 1.34 4.29
N ALA A 129 -18.17 0.01 4.16
CA ALA A 129 -16.98 -0.86 4.16
C ALA A 129 -15.97 -0.66 5.33
N SER A 130 -16.40 -0.03 6.42
CA SER A 130 -15.51 0.50 7.47
C SER A 130 -16.16 0.38 8.84
N HIS A 131 -15.54 -0.44 9.71
CA HIS A 131 -15.92 -0.59 11.12
C HIS A 131 -16.06 0.75 11.87
N ASN A 132 -15.26 1.77 11.52
CA ASN A 132 -15.27 3.07 12.20
C ASN A 132 -16.40 3.95 11.68
N THR A 133 -16.57 4.08 10.36
CA THR A 133 -17.68 4.84 9.76
C THR A 133 -19.04 4.27 10.17
N GLN A 134 -19.15 2.95 10.22
CA GLN A 134 -20.32 2.24 10.77
C GLN A 134 -20.55 2.47 12.27
N SER A 135 -19.49 2.74 13.04
CA SER A 135 -19.63 3.13 14.46
C SER A 135 -20.13 4.57 14.58
N SER A 136 -19.67 5.47 13.72
CA SER A 136 -20.20 6.84 13.60
C SER A 136 -21.66 6.86 13.18
N TYR A 137 -22.06 6.00 12.24
CA TYR A 137 -23.45 5.83 11.86
C TYR A 137 -24.32 5.36 13.04
N ILE A 138 -23.88 4.35 13.81
CA ILE A 138 -24.63 3.86 14.99
C ILE A 138 -24.76 4.96 16.05
N ALA A 139 -23.68 5.71 16.31
CA ALA A 139 -23.70 6.82 17.25
C ALA A 139 -24.65 7.94 16.79
N LYS A 140 -24.58 8.34 15.51
CA LYS A 140 -25.49 9.35 14.92
C LYS A 140 -26.95 8.95 15.04
N HIS A 141 -27.29 7.68 14.80
CA HIS A 141 -28.68 7.17 14.79
C HIS A 141 -29.17 6.68 16.17
N THR A 142 -28.51 7.08 17.25
CA THR A 142 -28.94 6.77 18.62
C THR A 142 -28.92 8.02 19.50
N LEU A 143 -30.07 8.38 20.08
CA LEU A 143 -30.18 9.48 21.03
C LEU A 143 -30.09 8.95 22.47
N SER A 144 -29.16 9.50 23.25
CA SER A 144 -29.08 9.30 24.70
C SER A 144 -30.12 10.18 25.40
N LYS A 145 -30.91 9.62 26.32
CA LYS A 145 -31.84 10.33 27.20
C LYS A 145 -31.68 9.87 28.64
N GLU A 146 -31.89 10.77 29.58
CA GLU A 146 -31.94 10.42 31.00
C GLU A 146 -33.19 9.58 31.35
N VAL A 147 -33.21 8.98 32.54
CA VAL A 147 -34.33 8.15 33.00
C VAL A 147 -35.35 9.01 33.74
N ASN A 148 -36.35 9.52 32.99
CA ASN A 148 -37.42 10.42 33.48
C ASN A 148 -38.19 9.93 34.72
N ARG A 149 -38.24 8.63 35.01
CA ARG A 149 -38.94 8.07 36.19
C ARG A 149 -38.17 6.90 36.77
N ARG A 150 -37.83 6.99 38.07
CA ARG A 150 -37.21 5.91 38.84
C ARG A 150 -38.27 5.26 39.75
N TYR A 151 -38.35 3.93 39.75
CA TYR A 151 -39.26 3.16 40.61
C TYR A 151 -38.54 2.46 41.78
N SER A 152 -37.20 2.45 41.78
CA SER A 152 -36.38 1.64 42.71
C SER A 152 -35.34 2.49 43.46
N GLY A 153 -35.69 3.74 43.77
CA GLY A 153 -34.81 4.69 44.46
C GLY A 153 -33.64 5.22 43.61
N PRO A 154 -32.63 5.84 44.24
CA PRO A 154 -31.51 6.48 43.54
C PRO A 154 -30.53 5.48 42.91
N ASN A 155 -30.29 4.33 43.53
CA ASN A 155 -29.23 3.36 43.20
C ASN A 155 -29.53 2.45 41.98
N SER A 156 -30.20 2.99 40.96
CA SER A 156 -30.40 2.29 39.68
C SER A 156 -29.08 2.06 38.96
N LYS A 157 -28.79 0.81 38.55
CA LYS A 157 -27.68 0.50 37.63
C LYS A 157 -27.88 1.06 36.22
N ARG A 158 -29.07 1.59 35.90
CA ARG A 158 -29.41 2.22 34.63
C ARG A 158 -29.80 3.68 34.84
N ASN A 159 -28.89 4.58 34.45
CA ASN A 159 -29.10 6.03 34.48
C ASN A 159 -29.52 6.61 33.11
N VAL A 160 -29.34 5.84 32.03
CA VAL A 160 -29.57 6.26 30.64
C VAL A 160 -30.56 5.34 29.93
N THR A 161 -31.32 5.91 29.00
CA THR A 161 -32.15 5.24 28.00
C THR A 161 -31.69 5.67 26.61
N TYR A 162 -31.71 4.74 25.66
CA TYR A 162 -31.37 5.01 24.27
C TYR A 162 -32.59 4.88 23.38
N GLU A 163 -32.86 5.92 22.59
CA GLU A 163 -33.79 5.86 21.46
C GLU A 163 -33.02 5.66 20.17
N TYR A 164 -33.55 4.83 19.27
CA TYR A 164 -32.93 4.45 18.01
C TYR A 164 -33.82 4.95 16.88
N PHE A 165 -33.21 5.46 15.82
CA PHE A 165 -33.94 5.97 14.66
C PHE A 165 -33.31 5.51 13.35
N VAL A 166 -34.08 5.60 12.27
CA VAL A 166 -33.61 5.42 10.90
C VAL A 166 -34.14 6.59 10.06
N THR A 167 -33.28 7.20 9.26
CA THR A 167 -33.66 8.32 8.40
C THR A 167 -34.37 7.80 7.15
N VAL A 168 -35.62 8.22 6.94
CA VAL A 168 -36.44 7.87 5.77
C VAL A 168 -36.94 9.16 5.15
N ASN A 169 -36.63 9.42 3.87
CA ASN A 169 -37.03 10.65 3.17
C ASN A 169 -36.71 11.94 3.96
N LYS A 170 -35.50 12.01 4.55
CA LYS A 170 -35.01 13.08 5.44
C LYS A 170 -35.79 13.27 6.75
N LYS A 171 -36.58 12.27 7.19
CA LYS A 171 -37.31 12.25 8.47
C LYS A 171 -36.85 11.06 9.32
N ASP A 172 -36.58 11.28 10.61
CA ASP A 172 -36.10 10.22 11.50
C ASP A 172 -37.26 9.43 12.13
N ILE A 173 -37.37 8.15 11.76
CA ILE A 173 -38.41 7.25 12.28
C ILE A 173 -37.88 6.52 13.51
N VAL A 174 -38.50 6.76 14.67
CA VAL A 174 -38.13 6.07 15.93
C VAL A 174 -38.53 4.59 15.89
N VAL A 175 -37.53 3.73 16.04
CA VAL A 175 -37.61 2.26 16.01
C VAL A 175 -37.17 1.64 17.34
N CYS A 176 -37.57 0.39 17.59
CA CYS A 176 -37.06 -0.34 18.75
C CYS A 176 -35.63 -0.88 18.49
N LYS A 177 -34.83 -1.07 19.56
CA LYS A 177 -33.46 -1.60 19.48
C LYS A 177 -33.35 -2.89 18.65
N THR A 178 -34.32 -3.80 18.77
CA THR A 178 -34.33 -5.06 18.02
C THR A 178 -34.56 -4.82 16.52
N CYS A 179 -35.48 -3.93 16.14
CA CYS A 179 -35.70 -3.57 14.74
C CYS A 179 -34.44 -2.90 14.14
N PHE A 180 -33.82 -1.96 14.87
CA PHE A 180 -32.55 -1.36 14.47
C PHE A 180 -31.41 -2.38 14.29
N CYS A 181 -31.32 -3.40 15.17
CA CYS A 181 -30.35 -4.49 15.03
C CYS A 181 -30.63 -5.37 13.80
N ASN A 182 -31.90 -5.68 13.52
CA ASN A 182 -32.31 -6.51 12.39
C ASN A 182 -32.08 -5.80 11.05
N ILE A 183 -32.50 -4.52 10.91
CA ILE A 183 -32.33 -3.72 9.70
C ILE A 183 -30.86 -3.70 9.25
N HIS A 184 -29.92 -3.46 10.18
CA HIS A 184 -28.49 -3.40 9.85
C HIS A 184 -27.76 -4.74 9.99
N ALA A 185 -28.44 -5.83 10.32
CA ALA A 185 -27.88 -7.16 10.61
C ALA A 185 -26.74 -7.19 11.66
N ILE A 186 -26.80 -6.30 12.66
CA ILE A 186 -25.81 -6.16 13.74
C ILE A 186 -26.30 -6.74 15.07
N SER A 187 -25.38 -7.17 15.93
CA SER A 187 -25.74 -7.68 17.25
C SER A 187 -26.08 -6.54 18.22
N LYS A 188 -26.98 -6.80 19.17
CA LYS A 188 -27.30 -5.87 20.28
C LYS A 188 -26.04 -5.38 21.01
N LYS A 189 -25.03 -6.28 21.13
CA LYS A 189 -23.74 -6.00 21.76
C LYS A 189 -22.81 -5.10 20.94
N ARG A 190 -22.88 -5.14 19.60
CA ARG A 190 -22.17 -4.17 18.72
C ARG A 190 -22.66 -2.75 19.00
N VAL A 191 -23.98 -2.56 19.08
CA VAL A 191 -24.60 -1.26 19.39
C VAL A 191 -24.20 -0.78 20.79
N GLU A 192 -24.35 -1.62 21.81
CA GLU A 192 -23.94 -1.30 23.19
C GLU A 192 -22.46 -0.89 23.30
N ASN A 193 -21.56 -1.62 22.65
CA ASN A 193 -20.11 -1.36 22.70
C ASN A 193 -19.67 -0.10 21.94
N VAL A 194 -20.54 0.45 21.07
CA VAL A 194 -20.35 1.80 20.49
C VAL A 194 -20.81 2.83 21.50
N LEU A 195 -22.06 2.74 21.97
CA LEU A 195 -22.68 3.72 22.87
C LEU A 195 -21.93 3.87 24.20
N SER A 196 -21.40 2.77 24.76
CA SER A 196 -20.60 2.78 25.98
C SER A 196 -19.25 3.49 25.85
N LYS A 197 -18.88 3.94 24.64
CA LYS A 197 -17.64 4.66 24.34
C LYS A 197 -17.86 6.05 23.72
N VAL A 198 -19.09 6.38 23.30
CA VAL A 198 -19.45 7.73 22.84
C VAL A 198 -19.39 8.74 23.99
N GLY A 199 -19.65 8.28 25.22
CA GLY A 199 -19.45 9.07 26.45
C GLY A 199 -20.24 10.37 26.47
N SER A 200 -19.68 11.37 27.14
CA SER A 200 -20.20 12.76 27.17
C SER A 200 -19.75 13.62 25.99
N THR A 201 -18.71 13.20 25.25
CA THR A 201 -18.16 13.99 24.13
C THR A 201 -18.99 13.87 22.85
N GLY A 202 -19.88 12.88 22.74
CA GLY A 202 -20.71 12.65 21.54
C GLY A 202 -19.94 12.11 20.33
N VAL A 203 -18.61 11.99 20.42
CA VAL A 203 -17.74 11.53 19.33
C VAL A 203 -17.78 10.01 19.23
N ALA A 204 -17.89 9.49 18.02
CA ALA A 204 -17.92 8.06 17.78
C ALA A 204 -16.56 7.40 18.04
N PRO A 205 -16.53 6.19 18.64
CA PRO A 205 -15.28 5.53 19.01
C PRO A 205 -14.50 5.01 17.79
N VAL A 206 -13.29 5.52 17.61
CA VAL A 206 -12.29 4.98 16.68
C VAL A 206 -11.76 3.64 17.21
N ASP A 207 -11.62 2.63 16.34
CA ASP A 207 -10.98 1.37 16.70
C ASP A 207 -9.46 1.50 16.80
N GLN A 208 -8.92 1.30 18.01
CA GLN A 208 -7.49 1.37 18.32
C GLN A 208 -6.79 0.00 18.34
N ARG A 209 -7.48 -1.09 17.97
CA ARG A 209 -6.91 -2.45 17.97
C ARG A 209 -5.73 -2.55 16.98
N GLY A 210 -4.54 -2.75 17.53
CA GLY A 210 -3.29 -2.87 16.75
C GLY A 210 -2.69 -1.54 16.31
N ALA A 211 -3.19 -0.40 16.79
CA ALA A 211 -2.60 0.92 16.54
C ALA A 211 -1.37 1.21 17.42
N SER A 212 -1.26 0.57 18.59
CA SER A 212 -0.12 0.71 19.50
C SER A 212 1.16 0.17 18.88
N ALA A 213 2.24 0.96 18.93
CA ALA A 213 3.57 0.49 18.57
C ALA A 213 4.03 -0.64 19.50
N SER A 214 4.79 -1.60 18.95
CA SER A 214 5.42 -2.65 19.75
C SER A 214 6.61 -2.06 20.51
N VAL A 215 6.63 -2.20 21.84
CA VAL A 215 7.77 -1.77 22.71
C VAL A 215 9.09 -2.38 22.23
N ASN A 216 9.07 -3.62 21.74
CA ASN A 216 10.24 -4.33 21.23
C ASN A 216 10.57 -4.00 19.75
N LYS A 217 10.04 -2.91 19.18
CA LYS A 217 10.39 -2.47 17.82
C LYS A 217 11.75 -1.76 17.88
N THR A 218 12.73 -2.24 17.12
CA THR A 218 13.97 -1.50 16.86
C THR A 218 13.64 -0.12 16.29
N HIS A 219 14.27 0.92 16.84
CA HIS A 219 14.05 2.30 16.43
C HIS A 219 14.53 2.52 14.98
N ASP A 220 13.91 3.46 14.26
CA ASP A 220 14.05 3.53 12.80
C ASP A 220 15.41 4.09 12.34
N ASP A 221 16.11 4.86 13.18
CA ASP A 221 17.49 5.30 12.96
C ASP A 221 18.48 4.12 13.02
N VAL A 222 18.35 3.24 14.02
CA VAL A 222 19.14 2.01 14.15
C VAL A 222 18.88 1.07 12.95
N LEU A 223 17.64 1.00 12.48
CA LEU A 223 17.31 0.29 11.24
C LEU A 223 17.88 0.97 9.99
N GLN A 224 18.08 2.30 9.99
CA GLN A 224 18.70 3.02 8.88
C GLN A 224 20.21 2.75 8.81
N ILE A 225 20.94 2.78 9.93
CA ILE A 225 22.38 2.44 9.98
C ILE A 225 22.65 1.06 9.35
N VAL A 226 21.81 0.06 9.68
CA VAL A 226 21.90 -1.29 9.10
C VAL A 226 21.62 -1.30 7.59
N GLN A 227 20.68 -0.48 7.11
CA GLN A 227 20.38 -0.38 5.68
C GLN A 227 21.51 0.29 4.90
N ASP A 228 22.08 1.37 5.42
CA ASP A 228 23.19 2.10 4.77
C ASP A 228 24.46 1.26 4.71
N HIS A 229 24.75 0.51 5.78
CA HIS A 229 25.77 -0.52 5.73
C HIS A 229 25.50 -1.54 4.61
N VAL A 230 24.29 -2.10 4.52
CA VAL A 230 23.95 -3.11 3.49
C VAL A 230 24.02 -2.53 2.07
N ARG A 231 23.71 -1.24 1.85
CA ARG A 231 23.93 -0.54 0.57
C ARG A 231 25.41 -0.41 0.23
N SER A 232 26.27 -0.16 1.23
CA SER A 232 27.73 -0.03 1.06
C SER A 232 28.49 -1.35 0.85
N LEU A 233 27.82 -2.50 0.83
CA LEU A 233 28.48 -3.78 0.58
C LEU A 233 28.90 -3.94 -0.90
N PRO A 234 30.12 -4.43 -1.17
CA PRO A 234 30.53 -4.74 -2.54
C PRO A 234 29.56 -5.78 -3.13
N THR A 235 29.02 -5.50 -4.31
CA THR A 235 27.97 -6.32 -4.93
C THR A 235 28.09 -6.33 -6.45
N CYS A 236 28.04 -7.53 -7.01
CA CYS A 236 28.16 -7.80 -8.43
C CYS A 236 26.77 -7.86 -9.07
N SER A 237 26.59 -7.22 -10.23
CA SER A 237 25.47 -7.52 -11.13
C SER A 237 25.79 -8.76 -11.97
N SER A 238 24.77 -9.55 -12.34
CA SER A 238 24.95 -10.60 -13.35
C SER A 238 24.68 -10.03 -14.74
N HIS A 239 25.58 -10.26 -15.70
CA HIS A 239 25.47 -9.80 -17.09
C HIS A 239 24.12 -10.17 -17.75
N TYR A 240 23.56 -11.31 -17.35
CA TYR A 240 22.29 -11.87 -17.83
C TYR A 240 21.03 -11.24 -17.17
N SER A 241 21.18 -10.23 -16.31
CA SER A 241 20.07 -9.49 -15.69
C SER A 241 19.31 -8.66 -16.72
N LYS A 242 18.28 -9.26 -17.31
CA LYS A 242 17.44 -8.66 -18.37
C LYS A 242 16.97 -7.25 -18.01
N VAL A 243 17.32 -6.28 -18.85
CA VAL A 243 17.10 -4.81 -18.72
C VAL A 243 15.68 -4.42 -18.29
N LYS A 244 14.66 -5.21 -18.63
CA LYS A 244 13.24 -4.97 -18.29
C LYS A 244 12.87 -5.35 -16.83
N SER A 245 13.84 -5.62 -15.96
CA SER A 245 13.60 -6.05 -14.57
C SER A 245 14.55 -5.36 -13.58
N ARG A 246 14.11 -5.16 -12.32
CA ARG A 246 15.03 -4.71 -11.26
C ARG A 246 16.11 -5.78 -11.09
N PRO A 247 17.40 -5.48 -11.30
CA PRO A 247 18.44 -6.50 -11.29
C PRO A 247 18.52 -7.18 -9.92
N ARG A 248 18.89 -8.46 -9.94
CA ARG A 248 19.33 -9.16 -8.73
C ARG A 248 20.83 -8.94 -8.63
N VAL A 249 21.27 -8.47 -7.47
CA VAL A 249 22.69 -8.26 -7.18
C VAL A 249 23.19 -9.40 -6.32
N TYR A 250 24.49 -9.66 -6.34
CA TYR A 250 25.10 -10.82 -5.70
C TYR A 250 26.28 -10.39 -4.86
N LEU A 251 26.51 -11.07 -3.74
CA LEU A 251 27.70 -10.86 -2.95
C LEU A 251 28.91 -11.54 -3.63
N PRO A 252 30.14 -10.99 -3.50
CA PRO A 252 31.35 -11.67 -3.95
C PRO A 252 31.58 -12.99 -3.22
N PRO A 253 32.39 -13.91 -3.78
CA PRO A 253 32.77 -15.16 -3.12
C PRO A 253 33.25 -14.95 -1.67
N GLY A 254 32.85 -15.84 -0.77
CA GLY A 254 33.19 -15.77 0.66
C GLY A 254 32.41 -14.73 1.49
N TYR A 255 31.58 -13.87 0.90
CA TYR A 255 30.72 -12.95 1.65
C TYR A 255 29.43 -13.64 2.15
N SER A 256 29.56 -14.36 3.25
CA SER A 256 28.39 -14.86 4.00
C SER A 256 27.66 -13.72 4.71
N HIS A 257 26.38 -13.90 5.04
CA HIS A 257 25.64 -12.96 5.91
C HIS A 257 26.37 -12.72 7.24
N ARG A 258 27.19 -13.67 7.71
CA ARG A 258 27.96 -13.52 8.94
C ARG A 258 29.16 -12.60 8.73
N LYS A 259 29.96 -12.80 7.67
CA LYS A 259 31.05 -11.88 7.29
C LYS A 259 30.55 -10.44 7.12
N CYS A 260 29.38 -10.25 6.48
CA CYS A 260 28.76 -8.93 6.35
C CYS A 260 28.36 -8.32 7.71
N TYR A 261 27.86 -9.12 8.66
CA TYR A 261 27.56 -8.66 10.02
C TYR A 261 28.81 -8.31 10.83
N ASP A 262 29.88 -9.09 10.69
CA ASP A 262 31.13 -8.82 11.41
C ASP A 262 31.82 -7.55 10.83
N LEU A 263 31.70 -7.29 9.51
CA LEU A 263 32.07 -6.00 8.89
C LEU A 263 31.18 -4.83 9.37
N TYR A 264 29.87 -5.06 9.59
CA TYR A 264 28.97 -4.05 10.17
C TYR A 264 29.40 -3.66 11.58
N LYS A 265 29.83 -4.61 12.41
CA LYS A 265 30.36 -4.33 13.75
C LYS A 265 31.60 -3.43 13.68
N HIS A 266 32.57 -3.79 12.84
CA HIS A 266 33.77 -2.97 12.64
C HIS A 266 33.42 -1.54 12.20
N GLN A 267 32.48 -1.38 11.26
CA GLN A 267 32.02 -0.07 10.81
C GLN A 267 31.26 0.71 11.90
N CYS A 268 30.59 0.05 12.84
CA CYS A 268 29.99 0.69 14.01
C CYS A 268 31.04 1.11 15.04
N GLU A 269 32.07 0.29 15.23
CA GLU A 269 33.20 0.53 16.13
C GLU A 269 34.06 1.72 15.62
N GLU A 270 34.41 1.77 14.33
CA GLU A 270 35.05 2.93 13.66
C GLU A 270 34.23 4.22 13.81
N LYS A 271 32.90 4.14 13.66
CA LYS A 271 31.98 5.28 13.81
C LYS A 271 31.66 5.63 15.27
N ASN A 272 32.30 4.96 16.23
CA ASN A 272 32.10 5.15 17.68
C ASN A 272 30.62 5.11 18.09
N LEU A 273 29.85 4.20 17.49
CA LEU A 273 28.43 4.04 17.77
C LEU A 273 28.21 3.29 19.09
N GLY A 274 27.32 3.83 19.93
CA GLY A 274 26.94 3.22 21.20
C GLY A 274 26.31 1.82 21.04
N PRO A 275 26.40 0.96 22.06
CA PRO A 275 25.90 -0.42 22.01
C PRO A 275 24.38 -0.52 21.84
N ASP A 276 23.65 0.56 22.16
CA ASP A 276 22.22 0.74 21.87
C ASP A 276 21.91 0.74 20.36
N LYS A 277 22.87 1.13 19.52
CA LYS A 277 22.73 1.25 18.06
C LYS A 277 23.27 0.05 17.29
N ILE A 278 23.86 -0.92 17.98
CA ILE A 278 24.42 -2.14 17.38
C ILE A 278 23.37 -3.25 17.44
N VAL A 279 22.80 -3.62 16.30
CA VAL A 279 21.77 -4.67 16.26
C VAL A 279 22.37 -6.07 16.43
N SER A 280 21.57 -7.01 16.92
CA SER A 280 21.94 -8.43 16.91
C SER A 280 22.00 -9.00 15.48
N PHE A 281 22.83 -10.03 15.27
CA PHE A 281 22.95 -10.76 14.00
C PHE A 281 21.60 -11.17 13.41
N ASN A 282 20.67 -11.63 14.27
CA ASN A 282 19.33 -12.03 13.84
C ASN A 282 18.49 -10.86 13.30
N MET A 283 18.69 -9.64 13.78
CA MET A 283 18.03 -8.44 13.24
C MET A 283 18.72 -7.96 11.96
N TYR A 284 20.06 -7.92 11.95
CA TYR A 284 20.86 -7.61 10.75
C TYR A 284 20.49 -8.53 9.58
N SER A 285 20.55 -9.84 9.79
CA SER A 285 20.20 -10.88 8.82
C SER A 285 18.76 -10.75 8.32
N LYS A 286 17.79 -10.44 9.20
CA LYS A 286 16.40 -10.17 8.80
C LYS A 286 16.26 -8.92 7.93
N THR A 287 17.02 -7.85 8.21
CA THR A 287 16.99 -6.62 7.40
C THR A 287 17.74 -6.80 6.08
N MET A 288 18.93 -7.40 6.06
CA MET A 288 19.67 -7.76 4.85
C MET A 288 18.81 -8.62 3.89
N ARG A 289 18.05 -9.58 4.43
CA ARG A 289 17.11 -10.42 3.64
C ARG A 289 15.97 -9.64 2.98
N LYS A 290 15.68 -8.39 3.36
CA LYS A 290 14.71 -7.52 2.65
C LYS A 290 15.24 -7.00 1.31
N PHE A 291 16.56 -6.96 1.13
CA PHE A 291 17.20 -6.55 -0.12
C PHE A 291 17.24 -7.70 -1.14
N ASN A 292 17.32 -7.36 -2.43
CA ASN A 292 17.30 -8.27 -3.57
C ASN A 292 18.69 -8.89 -3.85
N ILE A 293 19.36 -9.29 -2.77
CA ILE A 293 20.71 -9.86 -2.81
C ILE A 293 20.62 -11.39 -2.97
N GLY A 294 21.45 -11.96 -3.84
CA GLY A 294 21.69 -13.40 -3.99
C GLY A 294 23.03 -13.85 -3.37
N PRO A 295 23.16 -15.15 -3.02
CA PRO A 295 24.39 -15.68 -2.42
C PRO A 295 25.56 -15.75 -3.41
N SER A 296 25.26 -16.08 -4.67
CA SER A 296 26.20 -16.13 -5.80
C SER A 296 25.39 -15.99 -7.09
N PRO A 297 25.95 -15.45 -8.19
CA PRO A 297 25.32 -15.53 -9.51
C PRO A 297 25.10 -17.01 -9.90
N PRO A 298 24.14 -17.30 -10.81
CA PRO A 298 24.14 -18.61 -11.45
C PRO A 298 25.50 -18.82 -12.14
N MET A 299 26.05 -20.03 -12.05
CA MET A 299 27.19 -20.40 -12.89
C MET A 299 26.73 -20.36 -14.35
N LEU A 300 27.66 -20.04 -15.25
CA LEU A 300 27.38 -20.07 -16.67
C LEU A 300 27.47 -21.53 -17.12
N ASP A 301 26.43 -22.01 -17.81
CA ASP A 301 26.58 -23.21 -18.62
C ASP A 301 27.67 -22.91 -19.67
N THR A 302 28.74 -23.70 -19.69
CA THR A 302 29.78 -23.56 -20.69
C THR A 302 29.19 -23.80 -22.08
N CYS A 303 29.75 -23.12 -23.09
CA CYS A 303 29.33 -23.39 -24.46
C CYS A 303 29.80 -24.80 -24.85
N SER A 304 29.04 -25.55 -25.67
CA SER A 304 29.47 -26.90 -26.05
C SER A 304 30.87 -26.98 -26.71
N PRO A 305 31.35 -25.96 -27.46
CA PRO A 305 32.76 -25.88 -27.88
C PRO A 305 33.75 -25.59 -26.72
N CYS A 306 33.31 -24.86 -25.69
CA CYS A 306 34.10 -24.54 -24.51
C CYS A 306 34.42 -25.80 -23.70
N ASP A 307 33.47 -26.72 -23.56
CA ASP A 307 33.66 -28.01 -22.86
C ASP A 307 34.54 -29.02 -23.64
N GLN A 308 34.81 -28.75 -24.92
CA GLN A 308 35.64 -29.59 -25.79
C GLN A 308 37.12 -29.20 -25.75
N LEU A 309 37.46 -28.02 -25.22
CA LEU A 309 38.83 -27.56 -25.01
C LEU A 309 39.27 -27.96 -23.60
N LYS A 310 40.12 -29.00 -23.52
CA LYS A 310 40.76 -29.51 -22.29
C LYS A 310 42.27 -29.38 -22.38
#